data_AF-A0A2V9Z1F0-F1
#
_entry.id   AF-A0A2V9Z1F0-F1
#
_cell.length_a   1.000
_cell.length_b   1.000
_cell.length_c   1.000
_cell.angle_alpha   90.00
_cell.angle_beta   90.00
_cell.angle_gamma   90.00
#
_symmetry.space_group_name_H-M   'P 1'
#
loop_
_entity.id
_entity.type
_entity.pdbx_description
1 polymer ?
#
loop_
_entity_poly.entity_id
_entity_poly.type
_entity_poly.pdbx_seq_one_letter_code
_entity_poly.pdbx_strand_id
1 'polypeptide(L)' 'MEGFVSEARTGTRFPLQLSTTIRGSKAAVRLTGKTSDLSAAGVFIQADGDFEVGSNIEFDITLPAEVIGAKKDVEI' A
#
# COMPACT_ATOMS: atom_id res chain seq x y z
N MET A 1 -27.12 -17.05 -7.98
CA MET A 1 -25.94 -17.94 -8.07
C MET A 1 -24.79 -17.17 -7.43
N GLU A 2 -24.64 -17.29 -6.12
CA GLU A 2 -23.55 -16.63 -5.39
C GLU A 2 -22.24 -17.33 -5.77
N GLY A 3 -21.36 -16.60 -6.45
CA GLY A 3 -20.04 -17.12 -6.81
C GLY A 3 -19.25 -17.37 -5.54
N PHE A 4 -18.79 -18.60 -5.35
CA PHE A 4 -17.75 -18.90 -4.38
C PHE A 4 -16.53 -18.04 -4.72
N VAL A 5 -16.29 -16.97 -3.97
CA VAL A 5 -15.02 -16.25 -4.04
C VAL A 5 -14.01 -17.20 -3.43
N SER A 6 -13.36 -18.00 -4.28
CA SER A 6 -12.21 -18.80 -3.87
C SER A 6 -11.14 -17.83 -3.37
N GLU A 7 -10.59 -18.09 -2.19
CA GLU A 7 -9.49 -17.31 -1.63
C GLU A 7 -8.34 -17.23 -2.64
N ALA A 8 -8.18 -16.06 -3.26
CA ALA A 8 -7.21 -15.82 -4.33
C ALA A 8 -5.88 -15.26 -3.80
N ARG A 9 -5.77 -15.00 -2.49
CA ARG A 9 -4.52 -14.52 -1.89
C ARG A 9 -3.49 -15.64 -1.90
N THR A 10 -2.39 -15.41 -2.63
CA THR A 10 -1.30 -16.38 -2.82
C THR A 10 -0.14 -16.18 -1.84
N GLY A 11 -0.15 -15.10 -1.04
CA GLY A 11 0.95 -14.75 -0.13
C GLY A 11 0.48 -14.36 1.27
N THR A 12 1.32 -14.67 2.27
CA THR A 12 1.14 -14.22 3.65
C THR A 12 1.09 -12.69 3.69
N ARG A 13 0.07 -12.16 4.37
CA ARG A 13 -0.06 -10.71 4.61
C ARG A 13 0.45 -10.38 6.01
N PHE A 14 1.32 -9.38 6.09
CA PHE A 14 1.84 -8.87 7.35
C PHE A 14 1.00 -7.65 7.77
N PRO A 15 0.43 -7.64 8.98
CA PRO A 15 -0.40 -6.54 9.47
C PRO A 15 0.47 -5.38 9.94
N LEU A 16 1.09 -4.67 9.00
CA LEU A 16 1.99 -3.55 9.28
C LEU A 16 1.31 -2.24 8.91
N GLN A 17 1.35 -1.28 9.84
CA GLN A 17 0.87 0.08 9.64
C GLN A 17 2.03 1.02 9.32
N LEU A 18 2.36 1.13 8.03
CA LEU A 18 3.47 1.90 7.51
C LEU A 18 2.95 3.11 6.75
N SER A 19 3.66 4.24 6.85
CA SER A 19 3.34 5.44 6.08
C SER A 19 3.53 5.17 4.59
N THR A 20 2.64 5.69 3.76
CA THR A 20 2.73 5.57 2.30
C THR A 20 2.37 6.88 1.61
N THR A 21 3.03 7.14 0.49
CA THR A 21 2.66 8.21 -0.45
C THR A 21 2.17 7.59 -1.74
N ILE A 22 0.96 7.94 -2.16
CA ILE A 22 0.32 7.45 -3.39
C ILE A 22 0.29 8.57 -4.42
N ARG A 23 0.61 8.25 -5.67
CA ARG A 23 0.65 9.17 -6.81
C ARG A 23 -0.15 8.61 -7.97
N GLY A 24 -1.02 9.43 -8.56
CA GLY A 24 -1.71 9.09 -9.79
C GLY A 24 -0.79 9.23 -11.01
N SER A 25 -0.83 8.27 -11.94
CA SER A 25 -0.01 8.29 -13.16
C SER A 25 -0.26 9.49 -14.10
N LYS A 26 -1.44 10.13 -14.01
CA LYS A 26 -1.87 11.22 -14.91
C LYS A 26 -2.23 12.53 -14.21
N ALA A 27 -2.33 12.55 -12.89
CA ALA A 27 -2.80 13.72 -12.14
C ALA A 27 -1.75 14.13 -11.10
N ALA A 28 -1.63 15.43 -10.85
CA ALA A 28 -0.80 15.98 -9.76
C ALA A 28 -1.34 15.64 -8.35
N VAL A 29 -2.29 14.71 -8.26
CA VAL A 29 -2.88 14.25 -7.00
C VAL A 29 -1.87 13.36 -6.30
N ARG A 30 -1.40 13.86 -5.16
CA ARG A 30 -0.55 13.15 -4.22
C ARG A 30 -1.35 12.94 -2.95
N LEU A 31 -1.58 11.68 -2.58
CA LEU A 31 -2.23 11.32 -1.33
C LEU A 31 -1.19 10.75 -0.37
N THR A 32 -1.41 10.96 0.92
CA THR A 32 -0.71 10.24 1.98
C THR A 32 -1.68 9.27 2.63
N GLY A 33 -1.15 8.15 3.10
CA GLY A 33 -1.95 7.12 3.75
C GLY A 33 -1.12 6.23 4.64
N LYS A 34 -1.76 5.17 5.13
CA LYS A 34 -1.10 4.10 5.86
C LYS A 34 -1.49 2.74 5.30
N THR A 35 -0.53 1.82 5.24
CA THR A 35 -0.84 0.42 4.98
C THR A 35 -1.65 -0.13 6.16
N SER A 36 -2.59 -1.04 5.90
CA SER A 36 -3.21 -1.88 6.92
C SER A 36 -2.53 -3.24 6.96
N ASP A 37 -2.23 -3.78 5.77
CA ASP A 37 -1.42 -4.97 5.59
C ASP A 37 -0.70 -4.95 4.23
N LEU A 38 0.32 -5.80 4.08
CA LEU A 38 1.04 -5.98 2.81
C LEU A 38 1.52 -7.41 2.61
N SER A 39 1.75 -7.76 1.34
CA SER A 39 2.35 -9.01 0.88
C SER A 39 3.19 -8.74 -0.37
N ALA A 40 3.94 -9.74 -0.83
CA ALA A 40 4.65 -9.68 -2.10
C ALA A 40 3.73 -9.45 -3.31
N ALA A 41 2.45 -9.82 -3.22
CA ALA A 41 1.48 -9.72 -4.31
C ALA A 41 0.61 -8.45 -4.25
N GLY A 42 0.72 -7.64 -3.20
CA GLY A 42 -0.07 -6.42 -3.07
C GLY A 42 -0.21 -5.91 -1.64
N VAL A 43 -0.79 -4.73 -1.52
CA VAL A 43 -0.93 -3.93 -0.29
C VAL A 43 -2.38 -3.48 -0.11
N PHE A 44 -2.82 -3.32 1.13
CA PHE A 44 -4.08 -2.63 1.45
C PHE A 44 -3.74 -1.30 2.12
N ILE A 45 -4.19 -0.18 1.52
CA ILE A 45 -3.86 1.18 1.95
C ILE A 45 -5.14 1.91 2.36
N GLN A 46 -5.07 2.62 3.49
CA GLN A 46 -6.07 3.58 3.94
C GLN A 46 -5.52 4.99 3.72
N ALA A 47 -6.26 5.83 2.99
CA ALA A 47 -5.89 7.20 2.69
C ALA A 47 -7.15 8.08 2.63
N ASP A 48 -7.00 9.37 2.92
CA ASP A 48 -8.08 10.34 2.83
C ASP A 48 -8.13 10.91 1.40
N GLY A 49 -8.83 10.20 0.51
CA GLY A 49 -9.03 10.57 -0.89
C GLY A 49 -9.16 9.34 -1.80
N ASP A 50 -9.61 9.56 -3.03
CA ASP A 50 -10.04 8.48 -3.91
C ASP A 50 -9.26 8.49 -5.24
N PHE A 51 -9.00 7.30 -5.76
CA PHE A 51 -8.62 7.09 -7.15
C PHE A 51 -9.70 6.26 -7.85
N GLU A 52 -9.91 6.50 -9.15
CA GLU A 52 -10.85 5.70 -9.92
C GLU A 52 -10.38 4.23 -9.97
N VAL A 53 -11.32 3.30 -9.81
CA VAL A 53 -11.05 1.86 -9.90
C VAL A 53 -10.49 1.53 -11.29
N GLY A 54 -9.39 0.78 -11.33
CA GLY A 54 -8.69 0.44 -12.57
C GLY A 54 -7.68 1.48 -13.03
N SER A 55 -7.53 2.60 -12.30
CA SER A 55 -6.45 3.55 -12.57
C SER A 55 -5.08 2.98 -12.18
N ASN A 56 -4.06 3.31 -12.98
CA ASN A 56 -2.68 3.01 -12.64
C ASN A 56 -2.18 4.05 -11.63
N ILE A 57 -1.73 3.57 -10.48
CA ILE A 57 -1.12 4.36 -9.42
C ILE A 57 0.31 3.88 -9.16
N GLU A 58 1.13 4.76 -8.60
CA GLU A 58 2.41 4.43 -7.99
C GLU A 58 2.33 4.78 -6.51
N PHE A 59 3.02 4.01 -5.66
CA PHE A 59 3.11 4.33 -4.25
C PHE A 59 4.50 3.95 -3.73
N ASP A 60 4.94 4.67 -2.69
CA ASP A 60 6.11 4.27 -1.89
C ASP A 60 5.65 3.92 -0.49
N ILE A 61 6.36 3.00 0.16
CA ILE A 61 6.18 2.66 1.58
C ILE A 61 7.42 3.12 2.35
N THR A 62 7.22 3.88 3.42
CA THR A 62 8.30 4.31 4.31
C THR A 62 8.49 3.31 5.44
N LEU A 63 9.68 2.71 5.51
CA LEU A 63 10.14 1.88 6.61
C LEU A 63 10.86 2.74 7.65
N PRO A 64 10.34 2.82 8.89
CA PRO A 64 10.95 3.63 9.94
C PRO A 64 12.32 3.08 10.36
N ALA A 65 13.32 3.96 10.41
CA ALA A 65 14.71 3.61 10.69
C ALA A 65 14.87 2.85 12.02
N GLU A 66 14.13 3.28 13.03
CA GLU A 66 14.15 2.73 14.39
C GLU A 66 13.65 1.28 14.46
N VAL A 67 12.77 0.87 13.54
CA VAL A 67 12.22 -0.49 13.49
C VAL A 67 13.17 -1.44 12.77
N ILE A 68 13.83 -0.95 11.71
CA ILE A 68 14.72 -1.78 10.87
C ILE A 68 16.21 -1.67 11.25
N GLY A 69 16.55 -0.90 12.28
CA GLY A 69 17.93 -0.66 12.72
C GLY A 69 18.78 0.14 11.71
N ALA A 70 18.14 0.97 10.88
CA ALA A 70 18.81 1.80 9.90
C ALA A 70 19.18 3.18 10.48
N LYS A 71 20.07 3.92 9.80
CA LYS A 71 20.43 5.30 10.19
C LYS A 71 19.39 6.34 9.79
N LYS A 72 18.53 6.01 8.83
CA LYS A 72 17.49 6.88 8.27
C LYS A 72 16.36 6.01 7.74
N ASP A 73 15.18 6.62 7.60
CA ASP A 73 14.02 5.95 7.00
C ASP A 73 14.35 5.51 5.57
N VAL A 74 13.74 4.41 5.16
CA VAL A 74 13.93 3.81 3.84
C VAL A 74 12.60 3.84 3.12
N GLU A 75 12.56 4.44 1.93
CA GLU A 75 11.41 4.42 1.04
C GLU A 75 11.62 3.30 0.01
N ILE A 76 10.59 2.47 -0.17
CA ILE A 76 10.55 1.35 -1.13
C ILE A 76 9.35 1.46 -2.05
#